data_AF-A0A352X8L7-F1
#
_entry.id   AF-A0A352X8L7-F1
#
_cell.length_a   1.000
_cell.length_b   1.000
_cell.length_c   1.000
_cell.angle_alpha   90.00
_cell.angle_beta   90.00
_cell.angle_gamma   90.00
#
_symmetry.space_group_name_H-M   'P 1'
#
loop_
_entity.id
_entity.type
_entity.pdbx_description
1 polymer ?
#
loop_
_entity_poly.entity_id
_entity_poly.type
_entity_poly.pdbx_seq_one_letter_code
_entity_poly.pdbx_strand_id
1 'polypeptide(L)'
;NNITLRRGMTKSATLWKWFEAVQEGNWAKQRRDGSLTIYNQAANPQARFEFQGAWPVSYIVSDLSSSGTDLEIEEMEIAIEIFKRQQ
;
A
#
# COMPACT_ATOMS: atom_id res chain seq x y z
N ASN A 1 -4.10 7.45 12.19
CA ASN A 1 -4.60 6.14 11.72
C ASN A 1 -3.82 5.76 10.48
N ASN A 2 -3.26 4.56 10.47
CA ASN A 2 -2.50 4.04 9.35
C ASN A 2 -3.45 3.37 8.34
N ILE A 3 -2.99 3.21 7.11
CA ILE A 3 -3.68 2.46 6.06
C ILE A 3 -2.95 1.13 5.89
N THR A 4 -3.69 0.02 5.91
CA THR A 4 -3.16 -1.31 5.58
C THR A 4 -3.64 -1.73 4.21
N LEU A 5 -2.72 -2.05 3.32
CA LEU A 5 -2.97 -2.53 1.96
C LEU A 5 -2.60 -4.00 1.86
N ARG A 6 -3.53 -4.83 1.39
CA ARG A 6 -3.32 -6.26 1.16
C ARG A 6 -3.59 -6.58 -0.29
N ARG A 7 -2.66 -7.27 -0.94
CA ARG A 7 -2.81 -7.72 -2.33
C ARG A 7 -2.22 -9.11 -2.51
N GLY A 8 -2.68 -9.83 -3.53
CA GLY A 8 -1.95 -11.00 -4.00
C GLY A 8 -0.58 -10.58 -4.53
N MET A 9 0.43 -11.41 -4.29
CA MET A 9 1.78 -11.22 -4.80
C MET A 9 1.75 -11.19 -6.33
N THR A 10 2.52 -10.27 -6.90
CA THR A 10 2.64 -10.12 -8.35
C THR A 10 4.12 -9.99 -8.72
N LYS A 11 4.44 -9.97 -10.02
CA LYS A 11 5.80 -9.65 -10.49
C LYS A 11 6.23 -8.20 -10.19
N SER A 12 5.32 -7.35 -9.71
CA SER A 12 5.60 -5.95 -9.42
C SER A 12 6.29 -5.79 -8.07
N ALA A 13 7.56 -5.41 -8.12
CA ALA A 13 8.38 -5.08 -6.95
C ALA A 13 8.22 -3.62 -6.47
N THR A 14 7.20 -2.89 -6.91
CA THR A 14 7.07 -1.45 -6.64
C THR A 14 6.95 -1.13 -5.15
N LEU A 15 6.16 -1.92 -4.42
CA LEU A 15 5.98 -1.76 -2.98
C LEU A 15 7.25 -2.15 -2.21
N TRP A 16 7.87 -3.28 -2.56
CA TRP A 16 9.17 -3.67 -2.02
C TRP A 16 10.24 -2.59 -2.21
N LYS A 17 10.44 -2.08 -3.43
CA LYS A 17 11.43 -1.04 -3.72
C LYS A 17 11.17 0.25 -2.96
N TRP A 18 9.90 0.57 -2.71
CA TRP A 18 9.56 1.73 -1.90
C TRP A 18 9.94 1.52 -0.44
N PHE A 19 9.65 0.35 0.12
CA PHE A 19 10.05 -0.03 1.47
C PHE A 19 11.58 -0.07 1.63
N GLU A 20 12.27 -0.74 0.72
CA GLU A 20 13.74 -0.83 0.66
C GLU A 20 14.40 0.56 0.63
N ALA A 21 13.94 1.46 -0.24
CA ALA A 21 14.49 2.82 -0.30
C ALA A 21 14.29 3.61 1.01
N VAL A 22 13.22 3.35 1.76
CA VAL A 22 13.00 3.95 3.09
C VAL A 22 13.94 3.36 4.12
N GLN A 23 14.16 2.04 4.10
CA GLN A 23 15.11 1.35 4.98
C GLN A 23 16.57 1.78 4.75
N GLU A 24 16.94 2.09 3.50
CA GLU A 24 18.25 2.62 3.13
C GLU A 24 18.48 4.08 3.60
N GLY A 25 17.54 4.68 4.32
CA GLY A 25 17.66 6.02 4.89
C GLY A 25 17.22 7.15 3.96
N ASN A 26 16.70 6.85 2.77
CA ASN A 26 16.16 7.86 1.85
C ASN A 26 14.71 8.28 2.18
N TRP A 27 14.26 8.06 3.42
CA TRP A 27 12.88 8.22 3.86
C TRP A 27 12.27 9.60 3.53
N ALA A 28 13.07 10.68 3.62
CA ALA A 28 12.62 12.04 3.36
C ALA A 28 12.20 12.26 1.90
N LYS A 29 12.84 11.56 0.94
CA LYS A 29 12.49 11.65 -0.48
C LYS A 29 11.47 10.61 -0.93
N GLN A 30 11.14 9.67 -0.06
CA GLN A 30 10.21 8.56 -0.36
C GLN A 30 8.80 8.81 0.17
N ARG A 31 8.48 10.01 0.66
CA ARG A 31 7.09 10.38 0.98
C ARG A 31 6.25 10.32 -0.30
N ARG A 32 5.06 9.70 -0.21
CA ARG A 32 4.14 9.57 -1.35
C ARG A 32 2.77 10.10 -0.99
N ASP A 33 2.19 10.84 -1.93
CA ASP A 33 0.78 11.22 -1.86
C ASP A 33 -0.04 10.24 -2.71
N GLY A 34 -1.32 10.10 -2.40
CA GLY A 34 -2.17 9.19 -3.14
C GLY A 34 -3.64 9.33 -2.83
N SER A 35 -4.44 8.51 -3.52
CA SER A 35 -5.88 8.48 -3.29
C SER A 35 -6.46 7.08 -3.43
N LEU A 36 -7.43 6.76 -2.59
CA LEU A 36 -8.28 5.57 -2.68
C LEU A 36 -9.65 5.96 -3.22
N THR A 37 -10.02 5.44 -4.39
CA THR A 37 -11.35 5.67 -4.98
C THR A 37 -12.17 4.39 -4.89
N ILE A 38 -13.34 4.48 -4.28
CA ILE A 38 -14.34 3.41 -4.25
C ILE A 38 -15.23 3.57 -5.47
N TYR A 39 -15.39 2.50 -6.23
CA TYR A 39 -16.26 2.43 -7.40
C TYR A 39 -17.45 1.51 -7.12
N ASN A 40 -18.59 1.78 -7.77
CA ASN A 40 -19.70 0.83 -7.82
C ASN A 40 -19.50 -0.20 -8.96
N GLN A 41 -20.44 -1.15 -9.09
CA GLN A 41 -20.40 -2.20 -10.13
C GLN A 41 -20.43 -1.65 -11.56
N ALA A 42 -20.92 -0.42 -11.76
CA ALA A 42 -20.93 0.27 -13.05
C ALA A 42 -19.64 1.09 -13.29
N ALA A 43 -18.59 0.88 -12.49
CA ALA A 43 -17.34 1.63 -12.52
C ALA A 43 -17.49 3.15 -12.28
N ASN A 44 -18.60 3.58 -11.67
CA ASN A 44 -18.77 4.98 -11.28
C ASN A 44 -18.16 5.23 -9.90
N PRO A 45 -17.34 6.28 -9.72
CA PRO A 45 -16.78 6.62 -8.42
C PRO A 45 -17.90 7.00 -7.44
N GLN A 46 -17.82 6.50 -6.21
CA GLN A 46 -18.80 6.74 -5.13
C GLN A 46 -18.19 7.47 -3.94
N ALA A 47 -16.91 7.25 -3.69
CA ALA A 47 -16.17 7.96 -2.66
C ALA A 47 -14.71 8.03 -3.05
N ARG A 48 -14.05 9.14 -2.71
CA ARG A 48 -12.61 9.29 -2.90
C ARG A 48 -11.97 9.77 -1.60
N PHE A 49 -10.91 9.10 -1.21
CA PHE A 49 -10.08 9.46 -0.07
C PHE A 49 -8.72 9.87 -0.60
N GLU A 50 -8.21 11.01 -0.16
CA GLU A 50 -6.89 11.50 -0.48
C GLU A 50 -6.02 11.44 0.77
N PHE A 51 -4.77 11.03 0.59
CA PHE A 51 -3.77 11.00 1.65
C PHE A 51 -2.48 11.66 1.19
N GLN A 52 -1.79 12.29 2.14
CA GLN A 52 -0.50 12.95 1.88
C GLN A 52 0.55 12.52 2.89
N GLY A 53 1.81 12.56 2.47
CA GLY A 53 2.94 12.23 3.33
C GLY A 53 2.99 10.74 3.71
N ALA A 54 2.52 9.85 2.84
CA ALA A 54 2.55 8.43 3.13
C ALA A 54 3.98 7.89 3.21
N TRP A 55 4.21 7.00 4.16
CA TRP A 55 5.46 6.25 4.28
C TRP A 55 5.20 4.86 4.85
N PRO A 56 5.96 3.86 4.39
CA PRO A 56 5.74 2.48 4.78
C PRO A 56 6.28 2.25 6.20
N VAL A 57 5.47 1.56 7.02
CA VAL A 57 5.77 1.21 8.40
C VAL A 57 6.22 -0.24 8.49
N SER A 58 5.56 -1.12 7.75
CA SER A 58 5.85 -2.55 7.71
C SER A 58 5.54 -3.13 6.34
N TYR A 59 6.23 -4.23 6.02
CA TYR A 59 6.03 -5.01 4.81
C TYR A 59 6.10 -6.49 5.16
N ILE A 60 5.02 -7.22 4.89
CA ILE A 60 4.89 -8.64 5.19
C ILE A 60 4.56 -9.36 3.89
N VAL A 61 5.28 -10.44 3.64
CA VAL A 61 4.96 -11.42 2.59
C VAL A 61 4.60 -12.71 3.33
N SER A 62 3.47 -13.32 2.98
CA SER A 62 3.11 -14.65 3.49
C SER A 62 4.24 -15.65 3.25
N ASP A 63 4.33 -16.66 4.10
CA ASP A 63 5.38 -17.68 4.02
C ASP A 63 5.43 -18.30 2.61
N LEU A 64 6.61 -18.25 1.97
CA LEU A 64 6.92 -19.01 0.76
C LEU A 64 6.99 -20.50 1.12
N SER A 65 5.84 -21.13 1.37
CA SER A 65 5.80 -22.58 1.56
C SER A 65 5.80 -23.25 0.19
N SER A 66 6.89 -23.96 -0.11
CA SER A 66 7.04 -24.72 -1.38
C SER A 66 6.01 -25.85 -1.56
N SER A 67 5.23 -26.14 -0.51
CA SER A 67 4.28 -27.25 -0.42
C SER A 67 2.81 -26.82 -0.40
N GLY A 68 2.51 -25.52 -0.28
CA GLY A 68 1.16 -25.02 -0.01
C GLY A 68 0.45 -24.55 -1.28
N THR A 69 -0.85 -24.85 -1.36
CA THR A 69 -1.77 -24.28 -2.38
C THR A 69 -2.16 -22.85 -1.98
N ASP A 70 -1.26 -22.13 -1.31
CA ASP A 70 -1.55 -20.89 -0.62
C ASP A 70 -1.29 -19.72 -1.55
N LEU A 71 -2.29 -18.82 -1.61
CA LEU A 71 -2.16 -17.58 -2.36
C LEU A 71 -1.16 -16.69 -1.63
N GLU A 72 -0.03 -16.42 -2.28
CA GLU A 72 0.95 -15.47 -1.77
C GLU A 72 0.30 -14.09 -1.61
N ILE A 73 0.24 -13.57 -0.38
CA ILE A 73 -0.31 -12.26 -0.04
C ILE A 73 0.82 -11.36 0.45
N GLU A 74 0.83 -10.17 -0.12
CA GLU A 74 1.68 -9.06 0.28
C GLU A 74 0.84 -8.04 1.05
N GLU A 75 1.29 -7.70 2.25
CA GLU A 75 0.68 -6.73 3.13
C GLU A 75 1.67 -5.60 3.42
N MET A 76 1.19 -4.35 3.26
CA MET A 76 1.96 -3.16 3.61
C MET A 76 1.11 -2.25 4.48
N GLU A 77 1.66 -1.86 5.62
CA GLU A 77 1.12 -0.78 6.43
C GLU A 77 1.81 0.54 6.06
N ILE A 78 1.02 1.58 5.82
CA ILE A 78 1.53 2.93 5.57
C ILE A 78 0.96 3.90 6.61
N ALA A 79 1.85 4.70 7.18
CA ALA A 79 1.47 5.86 7.98
C ALA A 79 1.31 7.06 7.06
N ILE A 80 0.34 7.92 7.36
CA ILE A 80 -0.02 9.10 6.56
C ILE A 80 -0.13 10.32 7.46
N GLU A 81 0.22 11.49 6.92
CA GLU A 81 0.19 12.75 7.66
C GLU A 81 -1.20 13.40 7.56
N ILE A 82 -1.80 13.36 6.37
CA ILE A 82 -3.10 13.95 6.08
C ILE A 82 -4.00 12.89 5.47
N PHE A 83 -5.25 12.84 5.91
CA PHE A 83 -6.30 12.00 5.34
C PHE A 83 -7.57 12.81 5.17
N LYS A 84 -8.06 12.93 3.93
CA LYS A 84 -9.25 13.72 3.59
C LYS A 84 -10.21 12.92 2.73
N ARG A 85 -11.50 13.03 3.01
CA ARG A 85 -12.54 12.51 2.12
C ARG A 85 -12.93 13.63 1.15
N GLN A 86 -12.77 13.38 -0.14
CA GLN A 86 -13.34 14.18 -1.22
C GLN A 86 -14.79 13.68 -1.45
N GLN A 87 -15.76 14.59 -1.33
CA GLN A 87 -17.18 14.32 -1.64
C GLN A 87 -17.41 14.35 -3.14
#